data_AF-A0A7V2F1C8-F1
#
_entry.id   AF-A0A7V2F1C8-F1
#
_cell.length_a   1.000
_cell.length_b   1.000
_cell.length_c   1.000
_cell.angle_alpha   90.00
_cell.angle_beta   90.00
_cell.angle_gamma   90.00
#
_symmetry.space_group_name_H-M   'P 1'
#
loop_
_entity.id
_entity.type
_entity.pdbx_description
1 polymer ?
#
loop_
_entity_poly.entity_id
_entity_poly.type
_entity_poly.pdbx_seq_one_letter_code
_entity_poly.pdbx_strand_id
1 'polypeptide(L)'
;MEQKSMTALISAFSRAYHSMQDSQKVFDDYLAKDILSQNEYEQIASNMSKGIKFFNPSFEGTQGEALRWIVDNQLSPSPLGRAAFAEKTLENAVRIGAKQYIIFAAGYDTFAYRQPEWASEIQIFELD
;
A
#
# COMPACT_ATOMS: atom_id res chain seq x y z
N MET A 1 17.82 -17.15 -2.06
CA MET A 1 16.88 -16.05 -2.38
C MET A 1 15.93 -15.97 -1.21
N GLU A 2 15.97 -14.87 -0.44
CA GLU A 2 15.00 -14.68 0.64
C GLU A 2 13.58 -14.68 0.09
N GLN A 3 12.67 -15.30 0.84
CA GLN A 3 11.28 -15.46 0.45
C GLN A 3 10.55 -14.13 0.71
N LYS A 4 10.13 -13.45 -0.35
CA LYS A 4 9.32 -12.23 -0.25
C LYS A 4 8.00 -12.53 0.49
N SER A 5 7.65 -11.66 1.45
CA SER A 5 6.38 -11.76 2.16
C SER A 5 5.21 -11.46 1.24
N MET A 6 4.34 -12.46 1.00
CA MET A 6 3.14 -12.31 0.16
C MET A 6 2.21 -11.24 0.72
N THR A 7 2.06 -11.16 2.05
CA THR A 7 1.23 -10.15 2.70
C THR A 7 1.76 -8.74 2.47
N ALA A 8 3.08 -8.56 2.53
CA ALA A 8 3.70 -7.25 2.29
C ALA A 8 3.55 -6.84 0.82
N LEU A 9 3.72 -7.79 -0.11
CA LEU A 9 3.55 -7.58 -1.54
C LEU A 9 2.10 -7.21 -1.92
N ILE A 10 1.11 -7.94 -1.39
CA ILE A 10 -0.32 -7.62 -1.61
C ILE A 10 -0.69 -6.27 -0.99
N SER A 11 -0.12 -5.94 0.17
CA SER A 11 -0.32 -4.61 0.79
C SER A 11 0.26 -3.49 -0.06
N ALA A 12 1.45 -3.66 -0.63
CA ALA A 12 2.03 -2.69 -1.55
C ALA A 12 1.20 -2.56 -2.83
N PHE A 13 0.73 -3.69 -3.39
CA PHE A 13 -0.13 -3.70 -4.56
C PHE A 13 -1.43 -2.91 -4.33
N SER A 14 -2.09 -3.08 -3.19
CA SER A 14 -3.34 -2.36 -2.92
C SER A 14 -3.13 -0.85 -2.79
N ARG A 15 -2.02 -0.41 -2.18
CA ARG A 15 -1.65 1.02 -2.14
C ARG A 15 -1.30 1.58 -3.52
N ALA A 16 -0.54 0.82 -4.32
CA ALA A 16 -0.19 1.18 -5.70
C ALA A 16 -1.43 1.34 -6.58
N TYR A 17 -2.33 0.35 -6.55
CA TYR A 17 -3.56 0.37 -7.34
C TYR A 17 -4.42 1.58 -6.97
N HIS A 18 -4.65 1.82 -5.68
CA HIS A 18 -5.40 2.97 -5.19
C HIS A 18 -4.77 4.30 -5.61
N SER A 19 -3.45 4.46 -5.44
CA SER A 19 -2.73 5.68 -5.83
C SER A 19 -2.85 5.98 -7.33
N MET A 20 -2.87 4.95 -8.18
CA MET A 20 -2.94 5.11 -9.64
C MET A 20 -4.36 5.31 -10.18
N GLN A 21 -5.37 4.65 -9.58
CA GLN A 21 -6.72 4.58 -10.16
C GLN A 21 -7.69 5.58 -9.56
N ASP A 22 -7.49 5.99 -8.31
CA ASP A 22 -8.46 6.81 -7.58
C ASP A 22 -8.12 8.29 -7.61
N SER A 23 -9.11 9.09 -7.99
CA SER A 23 -9.02 10.56 -7.97
C SER A 23 -9.18 11.12 -6.56
N GLN A 24 -9.94 10.44 -5.70
CA GLN A 24 -10.11 10.78 -4.29
C GLN A 24 -9.39 9.73 -3.45
N LYS A 25 -8.30 10.15 -2.78
CA LYS A 25 -7.39 9.23 -2.13
C LYS A 25 -7.46 9.36 -0.62
N VAL A 26 -7.80 8.27 0.07
CA VAL A 26 -7.67 8.16 1.54
C VAL A 26 -6.19 8.21 1.96
N PHE A 27 -5.33 7.66 1.13
CA PHE A 27 -3.88 7.66 1.29
C PHE A 27 -3.24 7.63 -0.10
N ASP A 28 -2.15 8.38 -0.33
CA ASP A 28 -1.48 8.44 -1.63
C ASP A 28 -0.03 7.96 -1.56
N ASP A 29 0.16 6.66 -1.79
CA ASP A 29 1.48 6.06 -1.93
C ASP A 29 1.93 6.08 -3.39
N TYR A 30 2.30 7.25 -3.88
CA TYR A 30 2.67 7.44 -5.29
C TYR A 30 3.95 6.70 -5.71
N LEU A 31 4.72 6.12 -4.76
CA LEU A 31 5.90 5.29 -5.04
C LEU A 31 5.62 3.78 -4.95
N ALA A 32 4.45 3.36 -4.43
CA ALA A 32 4.15 1.93 -4.29
C ALA A 32 4.12 1.18 -5.62
N LYS A 33 3.82 1.86 -6.74
CA LYS A 33 3.90 1.21 -8.05
C LYS A 33 5.35 0.98 -8.49
N ASP A 34 6.25 1.90 -8.14
CA ASP A 34 7.64 1.89 -8.58
C ASP A 34 8.49 0.86 -7.82
N ILE A 35 8.14 0.58 -6.56
CA ILE A 35 8.79 -0.47 -5.76
C ILE A 35 8.42 -1.89 -6.21
N LEU A 36 7.28 -2.04 -6.89
CA LEU A 36 6.81 -3.32 -7.43
C LEU A 36 7.35 -3.53 -8.83
N SER A 37 7.95 -4.70 -9.08
CA SER A 37 8.27 -5.08 -10.45
C SER A 37 6.98 -5.19 -11.27
N GLN A 38 7.10 -4.96 -12.58
CA GLN A 38 5.96 -5.05 -13.49
C GLN A 38 5.31 -6.44 -13.42
N ASN A 39 6.13 -7.49 -13.37
CA ASN A 39 5.66 -8.87 -13.26
C ASN A 39 4.93 -9.13 -11.92
N GLU A 40 5.41 -8.61 -10.79
CA GLU A 40 4.68 -8.76 -9.51
C GLU A 40 3.31 -8.09 -9.57
N TYR A 41 3.25 -6.86 -10.08
CA TYR A 41 2.00 -6.11 -10.19
C TYR A 41 0.99 -6.84 -11.11
N GLU A 42 1.42 -7.24 -12.30
CA GLU A 42 0.58 -7.93 -13.28
C GLU A 42 0.11 -9.30 -12.80
N GLN A 43 0.99 -10.06 -12.12
CA GLN A 43 0.62 -11.36 -11.57
C GLN A 43 -0.43 -11.22 -10.47
N ILE A 44 -0.28 -10.27 -9.54
CA ILE A 44 -1.28 -10.04 -8.49
C ILE A 44 -2.61 -9.58 -9.11
N ALA A 45 -2.58 -8.61 -10.03
CA ALA A 45 -3.77 -8.13 -10.73
C ALA A 45 -4.52 -9.26 -11.46
N SER A 46 -3.78 -10.10 -12.20
CA SER A 46 -4.31 -11.26 -12.93
C SER A 46 -4.89 -12.33 -12.00
N ASN A 47 -4.18 -12.67 -10.92
CA ASN A 47 -4.62 -13.68 -9.97
C ASN A 47 -5.87 -13.23 -9.21
N MET A 48 -5.92 -11.98 -8.76
CA MET A 48 -7.07 -11.44 -8.04
C MET A 48 -8.28 -11.37 -8.95
N SER A 49 -8.17 -10.77 -10.14
CA SER A 49 -9.29 -10.65 -11.09
C SER A 49 -9.89 -12.02 -11.48
N LYS A 50 -9.06 -13.02 -11.75
CA LYS A 50 -9.52 -14.39 -12.04
C LYS A 50 -10.12 -15.08 -10.81
N GLY A 51 -9.66 -14.72 -9.62
CA GLY A 51 -10.12 -15.25 -8.34
C GLY A 51 -11.41 -14.65 -7.80
N ILE A 52 -12.07 -13.71 -8.50
CA ILE A 52 -13.25 -12.99 -8.00
C ILE A 52 -14.34 -13.89 -7.44
N LYS A 53 -14.58 -15.05 -8.06
CA LYS A 53 -15.62 -15.98 -7.61
C LYS A 53 -15.37 -16.57 -6.21
N PHE A 54 -14.13 -16.52 -5.71
CA PHE A 54 -13.80 -16.88 -4.33
C PHE A 54 -14.33 -15.85 -3.31
N PHE A 55 -14.25 -14.56 -3.65
CA PHE A 55 -14.67 -13.46 -2.76
C PHE A 55 -16.13 -13.06 -2.97
N ASN A 56 -16.61 -13.14 -4.20
CA ASN A 56 -17.97 -12.82 -4.60
C ASN A 56 -18.44 -13.81 -5.68
N PRO A 57 -19.03 -14.95 -5.29
CA PRO A 57 -19.49 -15.99 -6.21
C PRO A 57 -20.51 -15.50 -7.25
N SER A 58 -21.30 -14.48 -6.90
CA SER A 58 -22.34 -13.90 -7.73
C SER A 58 -21.85 -12.74 -8.62
N PHE A 59 -20.56 -12.39 -8.58
CA PHE A 59 -20.04 -11.28 -9.38
C PHE A 59 -20.20 -11.52 -10.89
N GLU A 60 -20.68 -10.52 -11.62
CA GLU A 60 -20.73 -10.48 -13.08
C GLU A 60 -20.07 -9.19 -13.56
N GLY A 61 -19.20 -9.29 -14.57
CA GLY A 61 -18.44 -8.15 -15.09
C GLY A 61 -17.14 -8.56 -15.77
N THR A 62 -16.41 -7.55 -16.23
CA THR A 62 -15.08 -7.69 -16.84
C THR A 62 -14.01 -8.02 -15.79
N GLN A 63 -12.83 -8.45 -16.25
CA GLN A 63 -11.67 -8.67 -15.37
C GLN A 63 -11.20 -7.37 -14.68
N GLY A 64 -11.35 -6.22 -15.35
CA GLY A 64 -11.03 -4.91 -14.77
C GLY A 64 -11.96 -4.55 -13.62
N GLU A 65 -13.27 -4.73 -13.81
CA GLU A 65 -14.27 -4.50 -12.75
C GLU A 65 -14.11 -5.50 -11.60
N ALA A 66 -13.76 -6.75 -11.90
CA ALA A 66 -13.46 -7.77 -10.89
C ALA A 66 -12.25 -7.36 -10.03
N LEU A 67 -11.15 -6.91 -10.67
CA LEU A 67 -9.97 -6.44 -9.95
C LEU A 67 -10.32 -5.25 -9.05
N ARG A 68 -11.01 -4.26 -9.61
CA ARG A 68 -11.44 -3.07 -8.90
C ARG A 68 -12.26 -3.44 -7.67
N TRP A 69 -13.25 -4.33 -7.84
CA TRP A 69 -14.10 -4.79 -6.74
C TRP A 69 -13.28 -5.44 -5.62
N ILE A 70 -12.33 -6.33 -5.95
CA ILE A 70 -11.50 -7.01 -4.95
C ILE A 70 -10.59 -6.02 -4.23
N VAL A 71 -9.94 -5.12 -4.97
CA VAL A 71 -9.05 -4.14 -4.35
C VAL A 71 -9.83 -3.26 -3.39
N ASP A 72 -10.96 -2.70 -3.81
CA ASP A 72 -11.75 -1.78 -3.01
C ASP A 72 -12.38 -2.45 -1.78
N ASN A 73 -12.82 -3.70 -1.91
CA ASN A 73 -13.60 -4.36 -0.85
C ASN A 73 -12.77 -5.28 0.06
N GLN A 74 -11.64 -5.81 -0.44
CA GLN A 74 -10.89 -6.85 0.28
C GLN A 74 -9.45 -6.44 0.58
N LEU A 75 -8.75 -5.83 -0.37
CA LEU A 75 -7.29 -5.66 -0.25
C LEU A 75 -6.87 -4.30 0.27
N SER A 76 -7.56 -3.23 -0.11
CA SER A 76 -7.17 -1.85 0.17
C SER A 76 -7.64 -1.29 1.52
N PRO A 77 -8.82 -1.65 2.10
CA PRO A 77 -9.34 -0.94 3.27
C PRO A 77 -8.37 -0.90 4.46
N SER A 78 -7.80 -2.06 4.83
CA SER A 78 -6.88 -2.15 5.96
C SER A 78 -5.52 -1.50 5.67
N PRO A 79 -4.81 -1.81 4.57
CA PRO A 79 -3.55 -1.15 4.22
C PRO A 79 -3.63 0.37 4.06
N LEU A 80 -4.70 0.90 3.45
CA LEU A 80 -4.88 2.35 3.30
C LEU A 80 -5.19 3.00 4.65
N GLY A 81 -6.13 2.44 5.40
CA GLY A 81 -6.51 2.98 6.71
C GLY A 81 -5.35 3.03 7.70
N ARG A 82 -4.56 1.94 7.78
CA ARG A 82 -3.41 1.89 8.68
C ARG A 82 -2.30 2.85 8.25
N ALA A 83 -2.04 3.00 6.95
CA ALA A 83 -1.02 3.92 6.45
C ALA A 83 -1.40 5.39 6.71
N ALA A 84 -2.64 5.78 6.40
CA ALA A 84 -3.15 7.12 6.69
C ALA A 84 -3.08 7.45 8.19
N PHE A 85 -3.48 6.50 9.04
CA PHE A 85 -3.42 6.66 10.49
C PHE A 85 -1.98 6.79 11.00
N ALA A 86 -1.07 5.93 10.52
CA ALA A 86 0.32 5.92 10.93
C ALA A 86 1.01 7.24 10.57
N GLU A 87 0.89 7.70 9.33
CA GLU A 87 1.52 8.96 8.90
C GLU A 87 0.90 10.18 9.59
N LYS A 88 -0.42 10.18 9.83
CA LYS A 88 -1.03 11.28 10.58
C LYS A 88 -0.54 11.34 12.02
N THR A 89 -0.37 10.18 12.64
CA THR A 89 0.15 10.06 14.01
C THR A 89 1.62 10.48 14.07
N LEU A 90 2.40 10.07 13.08
CA LEU A 90 3.80 10.46 12.95
C LEU A 90 3.93 11.98 12.75
N GLU A 91 3.13 12.58 11.86
CA GLU A 91 3.12 14.04 11.66
C GLU A 91 2.89 14.78 13.00
N ASN A 92 1.92 14.32 13.79
CA ASN A 92 1.65 14.89 15.11
C ASN A 92 2.85 14.70 16.05
N ALA A 93 3.48 13.52 16.06
CA ALA A 93 4.66 13.23 16.87
C ALA A 93 5.84 14.15 16.50
N VAL A 94 6.08 14.38 15.20
CA VAL A 94 7.12 15.31 14.73
C VAL A 94 6.82 16.73 15.18
N ARG A 95 5.57 17.19 15.07
CA ARG A 95 5.14 18.53 15.51
C ARG A 95 5.36 18.78 17.00
N ILE A 96 5.30 17.74 17.84
CA ILE A 96 5.58 17.83 19.28
C ILE A 96 7.03 17.51 19.66
N GLY A 97 7.92 17.32 18.68
CA GLY A 97 9.36 17.24 18.89
C GLY A 97 10.01 15.87 18.68
N ALA A 98 9.29 14.88 18.13
CA ALA A 98 9.93 13.62 17.73
C ALA A 98 11.02 13.88 16.67
N LYS A 99 12.17 13.23 16.83
CA LYS A 99 13.34 13.35 15.93
C LYS A 99 13.74 12.05 15.26
N GLN A 100 13.17 10.92 15.68
CA GLN A 100 13.47 9.60 15.15
C GLN A 100 12.18 8.82 14.94
N TYR A 101 12.08 8.16 13.80
CA TYR A 101 11.00 7.24 13.45
C TYR A 101 11.58 5.89 13.08
N ILE A 102 11.10 4.83 13.71
CA ILE A 102 11.55 3.45 13.48
C ILE A 102 10.37 2.66 12.94
N ILE A 103 10.52 2.12 11.73
CA ILE A 103 9.54 1.25 11.08
C ILE A 103 10.00 -0.20 11.29
N PHE A 104 9.25 -0.94 12.09
CA PHE A 104 9.48 -2.38 12.27
C PHE A 104 8.72 -3.18 11.21
N ALA A 105 9.38 -4.20 10.65
CA ALA A 105 8.90 -4.98 9.53
C ALA A 105 8.50 -4.07 8.35
N ALA A 106 9.44 -3.22 7.93
CA ALA A 106 9.20 -2.15 6.95
C ALA A 106 8.68 -2.70 5.62
N GLY A 107 9.17 -3.84 5.16
CA GLY A 107 8.69 -4.54 3.98
C GLY A 107 8.77 -3.67 2.74
N TYR A 108 7.60 -3.25 2.27
CA TYR A 108 7.43 -2.37 1.12
C TYR A 108 6.87 -1.01 1.54
N ASP A 109 7.12 -0.56 2.77
CA ASP A 109 6.85 0.83 3.14
C ASP A 109 7.69 1.77 2.27
N THR A 110 7.13 2.92 1.92
CA THR A 110 7.74 3.90 1.02
C THR A 110 7.91 5.25 1.71
N PHE A 111 7.57 5.36 3.00
CA PHE A 111 7.54 6.63 3.72
C PHE A 111 8.89 7.34 3.68
N ALA A 112 10.01 6.62 3.88
CA ALA A 112 11.34 7.22 3.83
C ALA A 112 11.69 7.81 2.45
N TYR A 113 11.11 7.28 1.37
CA TYR A 113 11.33 7.77 0.01
C TYR A 113 10.37 8.88 -0.39
N ARG A 114 9.12 8.86 0.10
CA ARG A 114 8.16 9.94 -0.11
C ARG A 114 8.43 11.16 0.76
N GLN A 115 9.04 10.93 1.93
CA GLN A 115 9.39 11.87 2.99
C GLN A 115 8.80 13.28 2.80
N PRO A 116 7.56 13.53 3.28
CA PRO A 116 6.94 14.84 3.15
C PRO A 116 7.76 15.90 3.90
N GLU A 117 7.60 17.17 3.53
CA GLU A 117 8.37 18.30 4.07
C GLU A 117 8.35 18.36 5.61
N TRP A 118 7.21 18.06 6.23
CA TRP A 118 7.10 18.04 7.70
C TRP A 118 8.00 16.98 8.37
N ALA A 119 8.46 15.97 7.63
CA ALA A 119 9.35 14.91 8.08
C ALA A 119 10.82 15.14 7.68
N SER A 120 11.18 16.27 7.06
CA SER A 120 12.54 16.49 6.52
C SER A 120 13.64 16.39 7.59
N GLU A 121 13.32 16.77 8.83
CA GLU A 121 14.27 16.88 9.94
C GLU A 121 14.32 15.64 10.86
N ILE A 122 13.54 14.61 10.58
CA ILE A 122 13.58 13.37 11.38
C ILE A 122 14.48 12.32 10.73
N GLN A 123 15.14 11.53 11.58
CA GLN A 123 15.86 10.34 11.14
C GLN A 123 14.88 9.18 11.03
N ILE A 124 14.85 8.52 9.88
CA ILE A 124 13.98 7.39 9.60
C ILE A 124 14.83 6.13 9.57
N PHE A 125 14.45 5.12 10.36
CA PHE A 125 15.12 3.83 10.42
C PHE A 125 14.12 2.74 10.01
N GLU A 126 14.53 1.90 9.09
CA GLU A 126 13.76 0.72 8.68
C GLU A 126 14.47 -0.53 9.20
N LEU A 127 13.71 -1.37 9.91
CA LEU A 127 14.17 -2.66 10.43
C LEU A 127 13.25 -3.73 9.86
N ASP A 128 13.82 -4.68 9.12
CA ASP A 128 13.11 -5.78 8.47
C ASP A 128 13.99 -7.04 8.42
#